data_AF-A0A478KJD2-F1
#
_entry.id   AF-A0A478KJD2-F1
#
_cell.length_a   1.000
_cell.length_b   1.000
_cell.length_c   1.000
_cell.angle_alpha   90.00
_cell.angle_beta   90.00
_cell.angle_gamma   90.00
#
_symmetry.space_group_name_H-M   'P 1'
#
loop_
_entity.id
_entity.type
_entity.pdbx_description
1 polymer ?
#
loop_
_entity_poly.entity_id
_entity_poly.type
_entity_poly.pdbx_seq_one_letter_code
_entity_poly.pdbx_strand_id
1 'polypeptide(L)'
;MSQIDYQALRAKAEKATCGEWSLEYGEGRFDGDDALIHREAAGYIPICRIEGAHPESGFDEDFQMEQQANAEFIAAANPATVLALLDELERKQQYIKRRDQENEDIAITVGKLRVELEGKDKLIAELRKQCAEWERKALSNFEECAAMAERIEEMQTKSAPDSFGIIGENIRTQDNRITSDPMFCVYQKREIVVDADYDYDRIVWVDEDGNEANKLQSRRLELLHENFREPPEKWRRVAVKDIDEFVTCCFTEQGCKDYLAANGHNLRLPFIYVNGGFRNAEYIGIRNWLAGIRIKGE
;
A
#
# COMPACT_ATOMS: atom_id res chain seq x y z
N MET A 1 33.33 -40.18 55.94
CA MET A 1 32.78 -41.52 55.61
C MET A 1 33.78 -42.21 54.71
N SER A 2 34.29 -43.38 55.10
CA SER A 2 35.11 -44.20 54.21
C SER A 2 34.27 -44.65 53.02
N GLN A 3 34.79 -44.51 51.80
CA GLN A 3 34.11 -44.99 50.60
C GLN A 3 34.05 -46.52 50.65
N ILE A 4 32.83 -47.09 50.61
CA ILE A 4 32.65 -48.55 50.56
C ILE A 4 33.14 -49.02 49.19
N ASP A 5 34.07 -49.98 49.19
CA ASP A 5 34.49 -50.66 47.96
C ASP A 5 33.47 -51.75 47.60
N TYR A 6 32.49 -51.37 46.77
CA TYR A 6 31.42 -52.26 46.31
C TYR A 6 31.94 -53.45 45.49
N GLN A 7 33.05 -53.30 44.77
CA GLN A 7 33.64 -54.38 43.97
C GLN A 7 34.35 -55.39 44.88
N ALA A 8 35.10 -54.91 45.88
CA ALA A 8 35.67 -55.78 46.89
C ALA A 8 34.59 -56.50 47.72
N LEU A 9 33.48 -55.82 48.04
CA LEU A 9 32.35 -56.43 48.75
C LEU A 9 31.66 -57.51 47.90
N ARG A 10 31.41 -57.23 46.62
CA ARG A 10 30.85 -58.22 45.66
C ARG A 10 31.75 -59.45 45.56
N ALA A 11 33.06 -59.26 45.37
CA ALA A 11 34.01 -60.37 45.25
C ALA A 11 34.09 -61.24 46.52
N LYS A 12 33.85 -60.67 47.71
CA LYS A 12 33.74 -61.42 48.95
C LYS A 12 32.42 -62.19 49.03
N ALA A 13 31.30 -61.56 48.67
CA ALA A 13 29.99 -62.21 48.67
C ALA A 13 29.92 -63.37 47.66
N GLU A 14 30.46 -63.22 46.46
CA GLU A 14 30.51 -64.30 45.45
C GLU A 14 31.33 -65.52 45.87
N LYS A 15 32.34 -65.32 46.73
CA LYS A 15 33.19 -66.41 47.26
C LYS A 15 32.64 -67.06 48.53
N ALA A 16 31.73 -66.39 49.23
CA ALA A 16 31.12 -66.90 50.45
C ALA A 16 30.08 -67.99 50.14
N THR A 17 29.63 -68.71 51.17
CA THR A 17 28.58 -69.73 51.03
C THR A 17 27.33 -69.11 50.42
N CYS A 18 26.99 -69.47 49.18
CA CYS A 18 25.89 -68.86 48.45
C CYS A 18 24.51 -69.22 49.05
N GLY A 19 23.43 -68.55 48.59
CA GLY A 19 22.07 -68.81 49.05
C GLY A 19 21.72 -68.18 50.41
N GLU A 20 20.52 -68.48 50.90
CA GLU A 20 20.04 -68.01 52.19
C GLU A 20 20.71 -68.78 53.33
N TRP A 21 20.98 -68.06 54.41
CA TRP A 21 21.55 -68.62 55.63
C TRP A 21 20.45 -68.74 56.68
N SER A 22 20.38 -69.91 57.30
CA SER A 22 19.42 -70.21 58.36
C SER A 22 20.07 -70.00 59.72
N LEU A 23 19.24 -69.57 60.67
CA LEU A 23 19.63 -69.39 62.06
C LEU A 23 18.95 -70.45 62.90
N GLU A 24 19.73 -71.19 63.67
CA GLU A 24 19.27 -72.18 64.63
C GLU A 24 19.73 -71.78 66.03
N TYR A 25 18.79 -71.72 66.97
CA TYR A 25 19.06 -71.57 68.39
C TYR A 25 19.06 -72.96 69.03
N GLY A 26 20.08 -73.30 69.82
CA GLY A 26 20.22 -74.64 70.38
C GLY A 26 19.09 -74.99 71.37
N GLU A 27 18.34 -76.07 71.14
CA GLU A 27 17.41 -76.65 72.13
C GLU A 27 18.02 -77.81 72.96
N GLY A 28 19.33 -78.09 72.80
CA GLY A 28 20.11 -78.86 73.79
C GLY A 28 21.07 -79.95 73.28
N ARG A 29 22.34 -79.83 73.67
CA ARG A 29 23.32 -80.90 74.08
C ARG A 29 24.71 -80.31 74.37
N PHE A 30 24.97 -79.12 73.87
CA PHE A 30 25.92 -78.14 74.42
C PHE A 30 25.04 -77.01 74.97
N ASP A 31 25.43 -76.41 76.09
CA ASP A 31 24.62 -75.46 76.86
C ASP A 31 24.03 -74.36 75.95
N GLY A 32 22.77 -73.97 76.15
CA GLY A 32 21.92 -73.16 75.24
C GLY A 32 22.35 -71.69 75.09
N ASP A 33 23.65 -71.47 74.92
CA ASP A 33 24.36 -70.21 75.06
C ASP A 33 24.93 -69.71 73.74
N ASP A 34 24.55 -70.31 72.61
CA ASP A 34 25.05 -69.98 71.27
C ASP A 34 23.98 -69.98 70.18
N ALA A 35 24.23 -69.19 69.13
CA ALA A 35 23.46 -69.17 67.91
C ALA A 35 24.30 -69.70 66.73
N LEU A 36 23.72 -70.61 65.95
CA LEU A 36 24.40 -71.25 64.85
C LEU A 36 23.81 -70.82 63.52
N ILE A 37 24.64 -70.17 62.71
CA ILE A 37 24.31 -69.81 61.33
C ILE A 37 24.80 -70.94 60.43
N HIS A 38 23.90 -71.47 59.63
CA HIS A 38 24.17 -72.60 58.75
C HIS A 38 23.46 -72.44 57.40
N ARG A 39 23.78 -73.35 56.48
CA ARG A 39 23.00 -73.53 55.26
C ARG A 39 22.70 -75.01 55.07
N GLU A 40 21.44 -75.30 54.77
CA GLU A 40 21.00 -76.63 54.40
C GLU A 40 21.04 -76.78 52.86
N ALA A 41 22.20 -77.17 52.33
CA ALA A 41 22.40 -77.38 50.89
C ALA A 41 23.36 -78.54 50.65
N ALA A 42 22.82 -79.66 50.17
CA ALA A 42 23.55 -80.93 50.05
C ALA A 42 24.16 -81.43 51.38
N GLY A 43 23.46 -81.18 52.50
CA GLY A 43 23.90 -81.47 53.87
C GLY A 43 23.93 -80.22 54.75
N TYR A 44 24.35 -80.39 56.00
CA TYR A 44 24.50 -79.30 56.97
C TYR A 44 25.86 -78.62 56.80
N ILE A 45 25.86 -77.35 56.36
CA ILE A 45 27.08 -76.55 56.22
C ILE A 45 27.11 -75.52 57.36
N PRO A 46 27.97 -75.69 58.38
CA PRO A 46 28.14 -74.67 59.42
C PRO A 46 28.87 -73.44 58.84
N ILE A 47 28.38 -72.24 59.14
CA ILE A 47 28.92 -70.98 58.60
C ILE A 47 29.58 -70.16 59.71
N CYS A 48 28.85 -69.93 60.81
CA CYS A 48 29.34 -69.15 61.94
C CYS A 48 28.64 -69.61 63.21
N ARG A 49 29.42 -69.81 64.28
CA ARG A 49 28.91 -69.99 65.64
C ARG A 49 29.10 -68.68 66.37
N ILE A 50 28.03 -68.13 66.92
CA ILE A 50 28.05 -66.92 67.71
C ILE A 50 27.88 -67.36 69.15
N GLU A 51 28.99 -67.33 69.87
CA GLU A 51 29.03 -67.72 71.28
C GLU A 51 28.60 -66.54 72.15
N GLY A 52 27.90 -66.84 73.26
CA GLY A 52 27.73 -65.94 74.39
C GLY A 52 29.08 -65.51 74.99
N ALA A 53 29.06 -64.50 75.87
CA ALA A 53 30.27 -63.80 76.30
C ALA A 53 31.31 -64.69 77.01
N HIS A 54 32.60 -64.41 76.75
CA HIS A 54 33.78 -65.05 77.37
C HIS A 54 34.08 -64.46 78.78
N PRO A 55 34.57 -65.26 79.76
CA PRO A 55 34.73 -64.91 81.19
C PRO A 55 35.49 -63.63 81.58
N GLU A 56 36.15 -62.93 80.65
CA GLU A 56 36.77 -61.61 80.93
C GLU A 56 35.77 -60.44 80.85
N SER A 57 34.53 -60.69 80.40
CA SER A 57 33.42 -59.72 80.43
C SER A 57 32.78 -59.56 81.81
N GLY A 58 33.04 -60.49 82.73
CA GLY A 58 32.44 -60.51 84.08
C GLY A 58 30.96 -60.93 84.13
N PHE A 59 30.40 -61.48 83.05
CA PHE A 59 29.01 -61.91 82.99
C PHE A 59 28.88 -63.45 83.07
N ASP A 60 28.08 -63.91 84.02
CA ASP A 60 27.51 -65.26 84.15
C ASP A 60 26.02 -65.15 83.73
N GLU A 61 25.78 -64.79 82.47
CA GLU A 61 24.43 -64.49 81.95
C GLU A 61 24.15 -65.16 80.60
N ASP A 62 22.88 -65.58 80.44
CA ASP A 62 22.29 -66.22 79.25
C ASP A 62 22.54 -65.40 77.95
N PHE A 63 22.53 -66.07 76.79
CA PHE A 63 22.66 -65.46 75.46
C PHE A 63 21.73 -64.24 75.27
N GLN A 64 22.28 -63.02 75.46
CA GLN A 64 21.49 -61.79 75.56
C GLN A 64 20.90 -61.35 74.20
N MET A 65 19.92 -60.45 74.26
CA MET A 65 19.16 -59.95 73.11
C MET A 65 20.02 -59.29 72.02
N GLU A 66 21.20 -58.74 72.35
CA GLU A 66 22.12 -58.13 71.38
C GLU A 66 22.81 -59.20 70.51
N GLN A 67 23.22 -60.33 71.09
CA GLN A 67 23.84 -61.44 70.37
C GLN A 67 22.83 -62.14 69.45
N GLN A 68 21.58 -62.27 69.91
CA GLN A 68 20.45 -62.71 69.06
C GLN A 68 20.29 -61.77 67.86
N ALA A 69 20.21 -60.46 68.10
CA ALA A 69 20.09 -59.46 67.04
C ALA A 69 21.29 -59.46 66.06
N ASN A 70 22.52 -59.68 66.55
CA ASN A 70 23.71 -59.82 65.73
C ASN A 70 23.66 -61.08 64.85
N ALA A 71 23.20 -62.21 65.41
CA ALA A 71 23.04 -63.46 64.68
C ALA A 71 21.97 -63.37 63.59
N GLU A 72 20.82 -62.78 63.92
CA GLU A 72 19.75 -62.47 62.96
C GLU A 72 20.24 -61.54 61.85
N PHE A 73 21.00 -60.49 62.21
CA PHE A 73 21.58 -59.58 61.22
C PHE A 73 22.56 -60.28 60.28
N ILE A 74 23.47 -61.11 60.78
CA ILE A 74 24.45 -61.82 59.95
C ILE A 74 23.74 -62.83 59.02
N ALA A 75 22.73 -63.55 59.51
CA ALA A 75 21.94 -64.47 58.71
C ALA A 75 21.13 -63.75 57.62
N ALA A 76 20.55 -62.59 57.94
CA ALA A 76 19.82 -61.75 56.98
C ALA A 76 20.74 -61.06 55.97
N ALA A 77 21.91 -60.59 56.39
CA ALA A 77 22.97 -59.98 55.58
C ALA A 77 23.87 -61.03 54.89
N ASN A 78 23.30 -62.19 54.57
CA ASN A 78 23.99 -63.25 53.84
C ASN A 78 24.44 -62.78 52.44
N PRO A 79 25.33 -63.55 51.78
CA PRO A 79 25.85 -63.21 50.47
C PRO A 79 24.78 -63.00 49.39
N ALA A 80 23.66 -63.73 49.43
CA ALA A 80 22.57 -63.56 48.46
C ALA A 80 21.88 -62.19 48.61
N THR A 81 21.57 -61.78 49.84
CA THR A 81 21.01 -60.46 50.15
C THR A 81 21.97 -59.34 49.76
N VAL A 82 23.26 -59.47 50.10
CA VAL A 82 24.28 -58.47 49.75
C VAL A 82 24.42 -58.31 48.24
N LEU A 83 24.48 -59.41 47.49
CA LEU A 83 24.56 -59.36 46.02
C LEU A 83 23.31 -58.73 45.39
N ALA A 84 22.11 -59.06 45.89
CA ALA A 84 20.87 -58.46 45.42
C ALA A 84 20.84 -56.93 45.66
N LEU A 85 21.29 -56.46 46.83
CA LEU A 85 21.41 -55.03 47.13
C LEU A 85 22.44 -54.34 46.23
N LEU A 86 23.57 -54.99 45.94
CA LEU A 86 24.58 -54.45 45.03
C LEU A 86 24.08 -54.37 43.58
N ASP A 87 23.33 -55.38 43.11
CA ASP A 87 22.68 -55.37 41.80
C ASP A 87 21.64 -54.23 41.72
N GLU A 88 20.83 -54.02 42.75
CA GLU A 88 19.86 -52.92 42.79
C GLU A 88 20.56 -51.56 42.79
N LEU A 89 21.63 -51.40 43.57
CA LEU A 89 22.42 -50.17 43.62
C LEU A 89 23.06 -49.88 42.26
N GLU A 90 23.62 -50.87 41.59
CA GLU A 90 24.21 -50.72 40.26
C GLU A 90 23.16 -50.30 39.24
N ARG A 91 21.97 -50.92 39.24
CA ARG A 91 20.85 -50.51 38.38
C ARG A 91 20.42 -49.07 38.64
N LYS A 92 20.31 -48.66 39.90
CA LYS A 92 19.98 -47.27 40.28
C LYS A 92 21.06 -46.30 39.81
N GLN A 93 22.34 -46.64 39.96
CA GLN A 93 23.45 -45.81 39.48
C GLN A 93 23.43 -45.67 37.95
N GLN A 94 23.17 -46.76 37.22
CA GLN A 94 23.03 -46.72 35.76
C GLN A 94 21.83 -45.86 35.33
N TYR A 95 20.71 -45.94 36.05
CA TYR A 95 19.53 -45.10 35.80
C TYR A 95 19.83 -43.62 36.01
N ILE A 96 20.50 -43.27 37.11
CA ILE A 96 20.91 -41.88 37.41
C ILE A 96 21.80 -41.35 36.28
N LYS A 97 22.84 -42.10 35.88
CA LYS A 97 23.71 -41.71 34.76
C LYS A 97 22.94 -41.45 33.46
N ARG A 98 21.96 -42.29 33.15
CA ARG A 98 21.12 -42.11 31.95
C ARG A 98 20.26 -40.86 32.04
N ARG A 99 19.67 -40.59 33.22
CA ARG A 99 18.87 -39.38 33.46
C ARG A 99 19.72 -38.12 33.41
N ASP A 100 20.94 -38.15 33.93
CA ASP A 100 21.86 -37.02 33.85
C ASP A 100 22.25 -36.73 32.40
N GLN A 101 22.54 -37.76 31.60
CA GLN A 101 22.79 -37.59 30.16
C GLN A 101 21.57 -37.02 29.42
N GLU A 102 20.38 -37.56 29.68
CA GLU A 102 19.14 -37.06 29.08
C GLU A 102 18.88 -35.60 29.47
N ASN A 103 19.10 -35.24 30.73
CA ASN A 103 18.95 -33.87 31.22
C ASN A 103 19.97 -32.92 30.55
N GLU A 104 21.20 -33.37 30.33
CA GLU A 104 22.23 -32.61 29.62
C GLU A 104 21.83 -32.38 28.15
N ASP A 105 21.36 -33.42 27.46
CA ASP A 105 20.89 -33.33 26.07
C ASP A 105 19.67 -32.39 25.95
N ILE A 106 18.74 -32.45 26.91
CA ILE A 106 17.61 -31.53 27.01
C ILE A 106 18.11 -30.10 27.23
N ALA A 107 19.05 -29.87 28.15
CA ALA A 107 19.57 -28.54 28.44
C ALA A 107 20.25 -27.92 27.20
N ILE A 108 21.01 -28.70 26.45
CA ILE A 108 21.62 -28.27 25.19
C ILE A 108 20.55 -27.90 24.17
N THR A 109 19.51 -28.73 24.02
CA THR A 109 18.44 -28.51 23.04
C THR A 109 17.60 -27.28 23.38
N VAL A 110 17.23 -27.12 24.65
CA VAL A 110 16.51 -25.93 25.15
C VAL A 110 17.36 -24.68 24.95
N GLY A 111 18.67 -24.75 25.21
CA GLY A 111 19.60 -23.65 24.95
C GLY A 111 19.61 -23.23 23.47
N LYS A 112 19.68 -24.18 22.54
CA LYS A 112 19.61 -23.90 21.09
C LYS A 112 18.28 -23.25 20.68
N LEU A 113 17.16 -23.82 21.13
CA LEU A 113 15.83 -23.29 20.82
C LEU A 113 15.63 -21.87 21.36
N ARG A 114 16.17 -21.55 22.54
CA ARG A 114 16.10 -20.21 23.13
C ARG A 114 16.82 -19.17 22.27
N VAL A 115 18.02 -19.50 21.78
CA VAL A 115 18.77 -18.61 20.89
C VAL A 115 18.04 -18.42 19.55
N GLU A 116 17.47 -19.49 18.98
CA GLU A 116 16.69 -19.40 17.76
C GLU A 116 15.43 -18.53 17.93
N LEU A 117 14.74 -18.66 19.07
CA LEU A 117 13.57 -17.87 19.41
C LEU A 117 13.92 -16.38 19.54
N GLU A 118 14.99 -16.04 20.26
CA GLU A 118 15.48 -14.66 20.35
C GLU A 118 15.86 -14.08 18.97
N GLY A 119 16.39 -14.91 18.07
CA GLY A 119 16.67 -14.52 16.68
C GLY A 119 15.40 -14.19 15.90
N LYS A 120 14.37 -15.04 16.01
CA LYS A 120 13.06 -14.81 15.37
C LYS A 120 12.35 -13.57 15.93
N ASP A 121 12.41 -13.34 17.24
CA ASP A 121 11.82 -12.16 17.86
C ASP A 121 12.46 -10.85 17.35
N LYS A 122 13.78 -10.84 17.20
CA LYS A 122 14.50 -9.70 16.58
C LYS A 122 14.07 -9.47 15.14
N LEU A 123 13.93 -10.53 14.34
CA LEU A 123 13.48 -10.44 12.95
C LEU A 123 12.04 -9.90 12.87
N ILE A 124 11.13 -10.39 13.72
CA ILE A 124 9.74 -9.91 13.79
C ILE A 124 9.71 -8.43 14.17
N ALA A 125 10.53 -8.00 15.13
CA ALA A 125 10.61 -6.59 15.52
C ALA A 125 11.09 -5.69 14.36
N GLU A 126 12.07 -6.15 13.58
CA GLU A 126 12.58 -5.42 12.43
C GLU A 126 11.55 -5.34 11.30
N LEU A 127 10.88 -6.44 10.96
CA LEU A 127 9.81 -6.47 9.97
C LEU A 127 8.65 -5.55 10.36
N ARG A 128 8.27 -5.51 11.64
CA ARG A 128 7.24 -4.58 12.13
C ARG A 128 7.63 -3.12 11.93
N LYS A 129 8.90 -2.74 12.14
CA LYS A 129 9.38 -1.38 11.87
C LYS A 129 9.30 -1.05 10.38
N GLN A 130 9.73 -1.96 9.52
CA GLN A 130 9.67 -1.79 8.07
C GLN A 130 8.22 -1.62 7.58
N CYS A 131 7.28 -2.45 8.06
CA CYS A 131 5.86 -2.28 7.73
C CYS A 131 5.34 -0.90 8.13
N ALA A 132 5.62 -0.44 9.36
CA ALA A 132 5.18 0.88 9.81
C ALA A 132 5.80 2.03 8.99
N GLU A 133 7.05 1.87 8.53
CA GLU A 133 7.67 2.83 7.62
C GLU A 133 7.00 2.85 6.24
N TRP A 134 6.68 1.67 5.69
CA TRP A 134 6.00 1.54 4.41
C TRP A 134 4.58 2.10 4.45
N GLU A 135 3.85 1.86 5.54
CA GLU A 135 2.52 2.46 5.76
C GLU A 135 2.61 3.99 5.79
N ARG A 136 3.60 4.57 6.48
CA ARG A 136 3.81 6.02 6.50
C ARG A 136 4.12 6.58 5.11
N LYS A 137 4.99 5.92 4.35
CA LYS A 137 5.32 6.32 2.96
C LYS A 137 4.11 6.22 2.05
N ALA A 138 3.31 5.16 2.18
CA ALA A 138 2.09 5.01 1.40
C ALA A 138 1.10 6.16 1.68
N LEU A 139 0.88 6.50 2.95
CA LEU A 139 0.01 7.63 3.33
C LEU A 139 0.52 8.96 2.76
N SER A 140 1.81 9.26 2.89
CA SER A 140 2.43 10.47 2.31
C SER A 140 2.24 10.53 0.79
N ASN A 141 2.48 9.42 0.09
CA ASN A 141 2.29 9.35 -1.36
C ASN A 141 0.82 9.55 -1.75
N PHE A 142 -0.14 9.03 -0.96
CA PHE A 142 -1.56 9.25 -1.21
C PHE A 142 -1.95 10.72 -1.03
N GLU A 143 -1.43 11.39 0.00
CA GLU A 143 -1.64 12.83 0.21
C GLU A 143 -1.07 13.66 -0.93
N GLU A 144 0.15 13.34 -1.39
CA GLU A 144 0.77 14.00 -2.55
C GLU A 144 -0.03 13.79 -3.83
N CYS A 145 -0.51 12.58 -4.08
CA CYS A 145 -1.39 12.28 -5.21
C CYS A 145 -2.71 13.06 -5.14
N ALA A 146 -3.30 13.21 -3.95
CA ALA A 146 -4.53 13.97 -3.76
C ALA A 146 -4.30 15.47 -4.09
N ALA A 147 -3.22 16.04 -3.56
CA ALA A 147 -2.84 17.42 -3.84
C ALA A 147 -2.53 17.65 -5.33
N MET A 148 -1.90 16.67 -5.99
CA MET A 148 -1.63 16.73 -7.42
C MET A 148 -2.91 16.65 -8.25
N ALA A 149 -3.89 15.82 -7.84
CA ALA A 149 -5.18 15.73 -8.51
C ALA A 149 -5.95 17.06 -8.43
N GLU A 150 -5.99 17.69 -7.26
CA GLU A 150 -6.63 19.01 -7.08
C GLU A 150 -5.97 20.07 -7.98
N ARG A 151 -4.63 20.07 -8.07
CA ARG A 151 -3.89 20.99 -8.96
C ARG A 151 -4.17 20.74 -10.44
N ILE A 152 -4.38 19.48 -10.85
CA ILE A 152 -4.78 19.14 -12.23
C ILE A 152 -6.18 19.67 -12.52
N GLU A 153 -7.13 19.48 -11.60
CA GLU A 153 -8.49 20.00 -11.75
C GLU A 153 -8.52 21.53 -11.85
N GLU A 154 -7.74 22.22 -10.99
CA GLU A 154 -7.57 23.68 -11.07
C GLU A 154 -6.94 24.10 -12.41
N MET A 155 -5.98 23.34 -12.94
CA MET A 155 -5.39 23.63 -14.25
C MET A 155 -6.36 23.38 -15.40
N GLN A 156 -7.19 22.35 -15.31
CA GLN A 156 -8.23 22.04 -16.31
C GLN A 156 -9.31 23.11 -16.34
N THR A 157 -9.75 23.63 -15.19
CA THR A 157 -10.71 24.74 -15.12
C THR A 157 -10.17 26.05 -15.69
N LYS A 158 -8.84 26.25 -15.63
CA LYS A 158 -8.14 27.40 -16.24
C LYS A 158 -7.78 27.21 -17.72
N SER A 159 -7.95 26.00 -18.27
CA SER A 159 -7.68 25.73 -19.69
C SER A 159 -8.68 26.47 -20.58
N ALA A 160 -8.22 26.87 -21.77
CA ALA A 160 -9.12 27.37 -22.79
C ALA A 160 -10.26 26.35 -23.07
N PRO A 161 -11.52 26.81 -23.15
CA PRO A 161 -12.66 25.97 -23.49
C PRO A 161 -12.48 25.25 -24.83
N ASP A 162 -13.13 24.10 -25.01
CA ASP A 162 -12.99 23.28 -26.22
C ASP A 162 -13.50 24.00 -27.49
N SER A 163 -14.39 24.98 -27.33
CA SER A 163 -14.83 25.86 -28.43
C SER A 163 -13.69 26.65 -29.08
N PHE A 164 -12.60 26.92 -28.35
CA PHE A 164 -11.41 27.54 -28.90
C PHE A 164 -10.66 26.62 -29.87
N GLY A 165 -10.76 25.30 -29.71
CA GLY A 165 -10.20 24.33 -30.66
C GLY A 165 -10.91 24.39 -32.02
N ILE A 166 -12.24 24.57 -32.03
CA ILE A 166 -13.03 24.77 -33.24
C ILE A 166 -12.65 26.07 -33.93
N ILE A 167 -12.48 27.15 -33.15
CA ILE A 167 -11.99 28.43 -33.69
C ILE A 167 -10.61 28.23 -34.31
N GLY A 168 -9.67 27.61 -33.60
CA GLY A 168 -8.33 27.32 -34.09
C GLY A 168 -8.32 26.51 -35.39
N GLU A 169 -9.19 25.49 -35.50
CA GLU A 169 -9.31 24.68 -36.71
C GLU A 169 -9.83 25.48 -37.90
N ASN A 170 -10.88 26.27 -37.69
CA ASN A 170 -11.39 27.18 -38.72
C ASN A 170 -10.31 28.20 -39.16
N ILE A 171 -9.53 28.74 -38.22
CA ILE A 171 -8.43 29.65 -38.52
C ILE A 171 -7.39 29.01 -39.45
N ARG A 172 -7.08 27.72 -39.25
CA ARG A 172 -6.08 26.97 -40.03
C ARG A 172 -6.57 26.53 -41.41
N THR A 173 -7.86 26.22 -41.54
CA THR A 173 -8.41 25.52 -42.71
C THR A 173 -9.26 26.38 -43.63
N GLN A 174 -9.85 27.47 -43.12
CA GLN A 174 -10.70 28.35 -43.94
C GLN A 174 -9.89 29.08 -45.02
N ASP A 175 -10.57 29.49 -46.09
CA ASP A 175 -9.96 30.32 -47.13
C ASP A 175 -9.63 31.72 -46.59
N ASN A 176 -8.36 32.10 -46.71
CA ASN A 176 -7.85 33.38 -46.25
C ASN A 176 -8.12 34.55 -47.24
N ARG A 177 -8.80 34.30 -48.36
CA ARG A 177 -9.12 35.29 -49.42
C ARG A 177 -7.91 36.13 -49.83
N ILE A 178 -6.77 35.47 -50.02
CA ILE A 178 -5.49 36.07 -50.47
C ILE A 178 -4.91 37.09 -49.44
N THR A 179 -5.36 37.06 -48.18
CA THR A 179 -4.87 37.94 -47.10
C THR A 179 -4.02 37.14 -46.10
N SER A 180 -2.84 37.64 -45.71
CA SER A 180 -1.96 36.92 -44.75
C SER A 180 -2.59 36.78 -43.36
N ASP A 181 -3.29 37.83 -42.93
CA ASP A 181 -3.89 37.95 -41.60
C ASP A 181 -5.37 38.36 -41.77
N PRO A 182 -6.23 37.44 -42.22
CA PRO A 182 -7.59 37.77 -42.62
C PRO A 182 -8.44 38.13 -41.41
N MET A 183 -9.01 39.33 -41.44
CA MET A 183 -9.96 39.82 -40.46
C MET A 183 -11.36 39.81 -41.10
N PHE A 184 -12.17 38.81 -40.75
CA PHE A 184 -13.51 38.65 -41.33
C PHE A 184 -14.46 39.67 -40.72
N CYS A 185 -15.10 40.47 -41.57
CA CYS A 185 -15.97 41.54 -41.16
C CYS A 185 -17.33 41.40 -41.83
N VAL A 186 -18.39 41.66 -41.06
CA VAL A 186 -19.74 41.83 -41.58
C VAL A 186 -19.94 43.31 -41.86
N TYR A 187 -20.38 43.60 -43.08
CA TYR A 187 -20.80 44.92 -43.52
C TYR A 187 -22.28 44.89 -43.86
N GLN A 188 -22.91 46.05 -43.83
CA GLN A 188 -24.24 46.29 -44.39
C GLN A 188 -24.20 47.46 -45.35
N LYS A 189 -25.17 47.54 -46.25
CA LYS A 189 -25.33 48.70 -47.13
C LYS A 189 -26.10 49.78 -46.41
N ARG A 190 -25.54 50.99 -46.39
CA ARG A 190 -26.20 52.18 -45.88
C ARG A 190 -26.22 53.24 -46.96
N GLU A 191 -27.40 53.81 -47.19
CA GLU A 191 -27.54 54.94 -48.10
C GLU A 191 -27.18 56.23 -47.38
N ILE A 192 -26.35 57.02 -48.05
CA ILE A 192 -26.04 58.39 -47.64
C ILE A 192 -26.40 59.36 -48.76
N VAL A 193 -26.81 60.56 -48.35
CA VAL A 193 -26.99 61.68 -49.26
C VAL A 193 -25.62 62.27 -49.57
N VAL A 194 -25.32 62.38 -50.85
CA VAL A 194 -24.10 63.01 -51.36
C VAL A 194 -24.47 64.15 -52.31
N ASP A 195 -23.49 64.99 -52.60
CA ASP A 195 -23.62 66.04 -53.59
C ASP A 195 -23.60 65.42 -55.01
N ALA A 196 -24.43 65.94 -55.91
CA ALA A 196 -24.60 65.43 -57.27
C ALA A 196 -23.36 65.65 -58.16
N ASP A 197 -22.44 66.52 -57.76
CA ASP A 197 -21.18 66.75 -58.48
C ASP A 197 -20.06 65.76 -58.06
N TYR A 198 -20.32 64.89 -57.07
CA TYR A 198 -19.38 63.87 -56.60
C TYR A 198 -19.79 62.46 -57.08
N ASP A 199 -19.03 61.45 -56.67
CA ASP A 199 -19.33 60.05 -56.98
C ASP A 199 -20.64 59.61 -56.29
N TYR A 200 -21.65 59.25 -57.08
CA TYR A 200 -22.98 58.81 -56.63
C TYR A 200 -23.46 57.59 -57.43
N ASP A 201 -24.32 56.77 -56.83
CA ASP A 201 -24.86 55.58 -57.50
C ASP A 201 -26.18 55.85 -58.22
N ARG A 202 -27.04 56.68 -57.61
CA ARG A 202 -28.33 57.07 -58.21
C ARG A 202 -28.80 58.44 -57.75
N ILE A 203 -29.70 59.01 -58.53
CA ILE A 203 -30.39 60.26 -58.19
C ILE A 203 -31.85 59.94 -57.90
N VAL A 204 -32.33 60.45 -56.77
CA VAL A 204 -33.71 60.28 -56.33
C VAL A 204 -34.34 61.63 -56.07
N TRP A 205 -35.65 61.69 -56.26
CA TRP A 205 -36.46 62.82 -55.82
C TRP A 205 -37.12 62.43 -54.51
N VAL A 206 -36.89 63.22 -53.48
CA VAL A 206 -37.47 63.02 -52.15
C VAL A 206 -38.39 64.17 -51.79
N ASP A 207 -39.51 63.86 -51.15
CA ASP A 207 -40.42 64.88 -50.63
C ASP A 207 -39.92 65.48 -49.30
N GLU A 208 -40.73 66.36 -48.70
CA GLU A 208 -40.46 67.02 -47.43
C GLU A 208 -40.37 66.02 -46.26
N ASP A 209 -41.11 64.91 -46.35
CA ASP A 209 -41.19 63.85 -45.35
C ASP A 209 -40.10 62.76 -45.55
N GLY A 210 -39.29 62.88 -46.62
CA GLY A 210 -38.19 61.97 -46.94
C GLY A 210 -38.60 60.73 -47.74
N ASN A 211 -39.81 60.69 -48.30
CA ASN A 211 -40.27 59.58 -49.15
C ASN A 211 -39.72 59.74 -50.57
N GLU A 212 -39.19 58.66 -51.14
CA GLU A 212 -38.72 58.63 -52.52
C GLU A 212 -39.89 58.62 -53.52
N ALA A 213 -39.75 59.41 -54.59
CA ALA A 213 -40.72 59.46 -55.69
C ALA A 213 -40.81 58.13 -56.41
N ASN A 214 -42.03 57.69 -56.74
CA ASN A 214 -42.20 56.51 -57.57
C ASN A 214 -41.70 56.75 -59.01
N LYS A 215 -41.55 55.68 -59.80
CA LYS A 215 -40.94 55.73 -61.15
C LYS A 215 -41.59 56.74 -62.11
N LEU A 216 -42.91 56.92 -62.05
CA LEU A 216 -43.62 57.86 -62.91
C LEU A 216 -43.43 59.31 -62.45
N GLN A 217 -43.47 59.53 -61.12
CA GLN A 217 -43.24 60.83 -60.50
C GLN A 217 -41.79 61.30 -60.72
N SER A 218 -40.81 60.43 -60.49
CA SER A 218 -39.40 60.71 -60.69
C SER A 218 -39.11 61.16 -62.13
N ARG A 219 -39.66 60.46 -63.14
CA ARG A 219 -39.54 60.89 -64.56
C ARG A 219 -40.10 62.27 -64.84
N ARG A 220 -41.25 62.61 -64.24
CA ARG A 220 -41.87 63.92 -64.43
C ARG A 220 -41.05 65.03 -63.78
N LEU A 221 -40.50 64.78 -62.59
CA LEU A 221 -39.66 65.73 -61.87
C LEU A 221 -38.32 65.94 -62.58
N GLU A 222 -37.73 64.87 -63.12
CA GLU A 222 -36.50 64.98 -63.91
C GLU A 222 -36.72 65.82 -65.18
N LEU A 223 -37.84 65.62 -65.90
CA LEU A 223 -38.19 66.46 -67.05
C LEU A 223 -38.38 67.93 -66.68
N LEU A 224 -38.92 68.24 -65.49
CA LEU A 224 -39.04 69.63 -65.04
C LEU A 224 -37.65 70.23 -64.77
N HIS A 225 -36.77 69.47 -64.14
CA HIS A 225 -35.40 69.88 -63.86
C HIS A 225 -34.57 70.11 -65.12
N GLU A 226 -34.60 69.17 -66.07
CA GLU A 226 -33.90 69.28 -67.37
C GLU A 226 -34.37 70.49 -68.20
N ASN A 227 -35.65 70.84 -68.10
CA ASN A 227 -36.23 72.01 -68.77
C ASN A 227 -36.09 73.31 -67.96
N PHE A 228 -35.23 73.34 -66.93
CA PHE A 228 -34.99 74.49 -66.05
C PHE A 228 -36.27 75.07 -65.42
N ARG A 229 -37.27 74.22 -65.16
CA ARG A 229 -38.49 74.61 -64.44
C ARG A 229 -38.34 74.28 -62.95
N GLU A 230 -38.82 75.17 -62.09
CA GLU A 230 -38.84 74.92 -60.66
C GLU A 230 -39.70 73.68 -60.34
N PRO A 231 -39.14 72.67 -59.65
CA PRO A 231 -39.91 71.54 -59.16
C PRO A 231 -40.95 72.03 -58.12
N PRO A 232 -42.05 71.29 -57.90
CA PRO A 232 -43.03 71.65 -56.88
C PRO A 232 -42.38 71.82 -55.50
N GLU A 233 -42.86 72.78 -54.69
CA GLU A 233 -42.27 73.32 -53.44
C GLU A 233 -41.89 72.32 -52.31
N LYS A 234 -41.96 71.01 -52.55
CA LYS A 234 -41.67 69.97 -51.55
C LYS A 234 -40.72 68.89 -52.05
N TRP A 235 -40.36 68.90 -53.34
CA TRP A 235 -39.53 67.86 -53.92
C TRP A 235 -38.11 68.34 -54.11
N ARG A 236 -37.16 67.58 -53.57
CA ARG A 236 -35.73 67.85 -53.65
C ARG A 236 -35.05 66.75 -54.45
N ARG A 237 -34.19 67.16 -55.39
CA ARG A 237 -33.33 66.26 -56.16
C ARG A 237 -32.09 65.97 -55.34
N VAL A 238 -31.84 64.71 -55.03
CA VAL A 238 -30.76 64.29 -54.13
C VAL A 238 -29.98 63.16 -54.78
N ALA A 239 -28.65 63.26 -54.75
CA ALA A 239 -27.78 62.16 -55.13
C ALA A 239 -27.56 61.24 -53.92
N VAL A 240 -27.67 59.93 -54.15
CA VAL A 240 -27.56 58.91 -53.12
C VAL A 240 -26.44 57.96 -53.49
N LYS A 241 -25.66 57.59 -52.47
CA LYS A 241 -24.60 56.59 -52.57
C LYS A 241 -24.80 55.50 -51.54
N ASP A 242 -24.67 54.25 -51.99
CA ASP A 242 -24.60 53.08 -51.12
C ASP A 242 -23.17 52.92 -50.62
N ILE A 243 -22.98 53.13 -49.31
CA ILE A 243 -21.70 52.89 -48.66
C ILE A 243 -21.72 51.58 -47.87
N ASP A 244 -20.54 50.99 -47.72
CA ASP A 244 -20.32 49.82 -46.88
C ASP A 244 -20.13 50.29 -45.44
N GLU A 245 -21.14 50.04 -44.61
CA GLU A 245 -21.10 50.34 -43.18
C GLU A 245 -20.65 49.10 -42.41
N PHE A 246 -19.58 49.25 -41.61
CA PHE A 246 -19.07 48.18 -40.76
C PHE A 246 -20.06 47.83 -39.66
N VAL A 247 -20.32 46.54 -39.47
CA VAL A 247 -21.22 46.04 -38.42
C VAL A 247 -20.42 45.37 -37.31
N THR A 248 -19.64 44.35 -37.64
CA THR A 248 -18.85 43.59 -36.66
C THR A 248 -17.69 42.85 -37.32
N CYS A 249 -16.76 42.36 -36.50
CA CYS A 249 -15.61 41.58 -36.92
C CYS A 249 -15.54 40.26 -36.14
N CYS A 250 -15.14 39.18 -36.79
CA CYS A 250 -14.93 37.86 -36.20
C CYS A 250 -13.54 37.29 -36.55
N PHE A 251 -13.05 36.36 -35.74
CA PHE A 251 -11.78 35.67 -35.99
C PHE A 251 -11.84 34.67 -37.17
N THR A 252 -13.04 34.23 -37.54
CA THR A 252 -13.28 33.22 -38.58
C THR A 252 -14.45 33.63 -39.47
N GLU A 253 -14.47 33.12 -40.70
CA GLU A 253 -15.61 33.31 -41.61
C GLU A 253 -16.88 32.69 -41.04
N GLN A 254 -16.75 31.52 -40.41
CA GLN A 254 -17.86 30.84 -39.75
C GLN A 254 -18.48 31.70 -38.65
N GLY A 255 -17.66 32.42 -37.86
CA GLY A 255 -18.18 33.35 -36.86
C GLY A 255 -19.01 34.49 -37.47
N CYS A 256 -18.62 35.00 -38.64
CA CYS A 256 -19.44 35.97 -39.37
C CYS A 256 -20.74 35.37 -39.90
N LYS A 257 -20.71 34.12 -40.40
CA LYS A 257 -21.91 33.39 -40.85
C LYS A 257 -22.88 33.16 -39.69
N ASP A 258 -22.37 32.76 -38.53
CA ASP A 258 -23.17 32.53 -37.32
C ASP A 258 -23.81 33.84 -36.83
N TYR A 259 -23.06 34.95 -36.85
CA TYR A 259 -23.60 36.28 -36.54
C TYR A 259 -24.72 36.68 -37.51
N LEU A 260 -24.54 36.47 -38.81
CA LEU A 260 -25.56 36.77 -39.82
C LEU A 260 -26.79 35.88 -39.69
N ALA A 261 -26.62 34.61 -39.32
CA ALA A 261 -27.75 33.73 -39.04
C ALA A 261 -28.57 34.23 -37.84
N ALA A 262 -27.90 34.73 -36.80
CA ALA A 262 -28.56 35.23 -35.60
C ALA A 262 -29.17 36.64 -35.77
N ASN A 263 -28.47 37.56 -36.43
CA ASN A 263 -28.80 38.99 -36.45
C ASN A 263 -29.00 39.60 -37.84
N GLY A 264 -28.84 38.82 -38.92
CA GLY A 264 -28.89 39.33 -40.29
C GLY A 264 -30.22 39.95 -40.68
N HIS A 265 -31.32 39.55 -40.04
CA HIS A 265 -32.66 40.11 -40.26
C HIS A 265 -32.78 41.59 -39.85
N ASN A 266 -31.89 42.08 -38.99
CA ASN A 266 -31.84 43.49 -38.57
C ASN A 266 -30.91 44.35 -39.43
N LEU A 267 -30.26 43.76 -40.44
CA LEU A 267 -29.26 44.43 -41.27
C LEU A 267 -29.77 44.63 -42.69
N ARG A 268 -29.35 45.73 -43.32
CA ARG A 268 -29.72 46.06 -44.69
C ARG A 268 -28.68 45.52 -45.67
N LEU A 269 -29.07 44.53 -46.48
CA LEU A 269 -28.19 43.89 -47.49
C LEU A 269 -26.80 43.51 -46.93
N PRO A 270 -26.75 42.71 -45.85
CA PRO A 270 -25.48 42.39 -45.21
C PRO A 270 -24.61 41.45 -46.06
N PHE A 271 -23.29 41.59 -45.94
CA PHE A 271 -22.32 40.73 -46.61
C PHE A 271 -21.02 40.58 -45.80
N ILE A 272 -20.26 39.52 -46.09
CA ILE A 272 -18.98 39.23 -45.42
C ILE A 272 -17.82 39.69 -46.32
N TYR A 273 -17.00 40.58 -45.78
CA TYR A 273 -15.78 41.06 -46.39
C TYR A 273 -14.56 40.65 -45.55
N VAL A 274 -13.38 40.56 -46.17
CA VAL A 274 -12.12 40.27 -45.47
C VAL A 274 -11.24 41.50 -45.51
N ASN A 275 -11.01 42.09 -44.34
CA ASN A 275 -10.03 43.14 -44.14
C ASN A 275 -8.65 42.53 -43.82
N GLY A 276 -7.60 43.29 -44.09
CA GLY A 276 -6.24 42.93 -43.66
C GLY A 276 -5.99 43.30 -42.21
N GLY A 277 -5.59 42.32 -41.38
CA GLY A 277 -5.00 42.54 -40.07
C GLY A 277 -3.52 42.95 -40.12
N PHE A 278 -2.99 43.23 -41.32
CA PHE A 278 -1.60 43.59 -41.53
C PHE A 278 -1.18 44.77 -40.66
N ARG A 279 -0.05 44.64 -39.95
CA ARG A 279 0.50 45.59 -38.96
C ARG A 279 -0.29 45.73 -37.66
N ASN A 280 -1.36 44.97 -37.45
CA ASN A 280 -2.01 44.87 -36.15
C ASN A 280 -1.39 43.72 -35.33
N ALA A 281 -0.31 44.03 -34.61
CA ALA A 281 0.45 43.03 -33.84
C ALA A 281 -0.40 42.33 -32.76
N GLU A 282 -1.36 43.04 -32.14
CA GLU A 282 -2.26 42.48 -31.14
C GLU A 282 -3.20 41.44 -31.76
N TYR A 283 -3.86 41.80 -32.86
CA TYR A 283 -4.75 40.88 -33.57
C TYR A 283 -4.00 39.65 -34.07
N ILE A 284 -2.84 39.85 -34.70
CA ILE A 284 -2.01 38.75 -35.22
C ILE A 284 -1.57 37.83 -34.07
N GLY A 285 -1.17 38.39 -32.93
CA GLY A 285 -0.77 37.63 -31.74
C GLY A 285 -1.91 36.74 -31.21
N ILE A 286 -3.10 37.31 -31.01
CA ILE A 286 -4.27 36.56 -30.54
C ILE A 286 -4.69 35.51 -31.57
N ARG A 287 -4.76 35.87 -32.86
CA ARG A 287 -5.14 34.97 -33.94
C ARG A 287 -4.19 33.76 -34.04
N ASN A 288 -2.88 33.98 -33.94
CA ASN A 288 -1.89 32.91 -33.97
C ASN A 288 -1.96 32.03 -32.72
N TRP A 289 -2.22 32.61 -31.55
CA TRP A 289 -2.45 31.84 -30.33
C TRP A 289 -3.69 30.94 -30.46
N LEU A 290 -4.80 31.47 -30.96
CA LEU A 290 -6.03 30.72 -31.26
C LEU A 290 -5.76 29.60 -32.29
N ALA A 291 -4.98 29.90 -33.33
CA ALA A 291 -4.55 28.92 -34.34
C ALA A 291 -3.68 27.80 -33.77
N GLY A 292 -3.08 27.98 -32.59
CA GLY A 292 -2.31 26.94 -31.90
C GLY A 292 -3.16 25.96 -31.09
N ILE A 293 -4.41 26.31 -30.78
CA ILE A 293 -5.31 25.47 -29.98
C ILE A 293 -5.91 24.38 -30.87
N ARG A 294 -5.83 23.12 -30.44
CA ARG A 294 -6.40 21.96 -31.12
C ARG A 294 -7.64 21.45 -30.39
N ILE A 295 -8.47 20.70 -31.10
CA ILE A 295 -9.60 19.99 -30.51
C ILE A 295 -9.04 18.88 -29.62
N LYS A 296 -9.47 18.80 -28.35
CA LYS A 296 -9.00 17.74 -27.45
C LYS A 296 -9.48 16.38 -27.95
N GLY A 297 -8.55 15.48 -28.28
CA GLY A 297 -8.87 14.10 -28.71
C GLY A 297 -8.26 13.66 -30.05
N GLU A 298 -7.54 14.55 -30.74
CA GLU A 298 -6.66 14.27 -31.89
C GLU A 298 -5.19 14.57 -31.54
#